data_AF-A0A0D2FBD0-F1
#
_entry.id   AF-A0A0D2FBD0-F1
#
_cell.length_a   1.000
_cell.length_b   1.000
_cell.length_c   1.000
_cell.angle_alpha   90.00
_cell.angle_beta   90.00
_cell.angle_gamma   90.00
#
_symmetry.space_group_name_H-M   'P 1'
#
loop_
_entity.id
_entity.type
_entity.pdbx_description
1 polymer ?
#
loop_
_entity_poly.entity_id
_entity_poly.type
_entity_poly.pdbx_seq_one_letter_code
_entity_poly.pdbx_strand_id
1 'polypeptide(L)'
;MAMGHLAKDHRFYQQASAQYSCALNPLRKEIRNPVHLTQDYTPVGIWLLGLSGALCDDNDRPWAPHAQALARLLKIRGRQQLTTMQGRAIFRMIFGHLVLMNLNSGTRPIMDPTQWISELEDFLPNQPLDRGCEAVLRISQFCASIRDIPLVPGTQDEDLLNLILQIRI
;
A
#
# COMPACT_ATOMS: atom_id res chain seq x y z
N MET A 1 2.09 1.94 25.11
CA MET A 1 3.41 1.37 25.50
C MET A 1 3.24 -0.01 26.15
N ALA A 2 2.47 -0.93 25.54
CA ALA A 2 2.15 -2.26 26.11
C ALA A 2 2.39 -3.43 25.12
N MET A 3 2.42 -3.18 23.81
CA MET A 3 2.71 -4.22 22.81
C MET A 3 4.20 -4.57 22.69
N GLY A 4 5.11 -3.66 23.09
CA GLY A 4 6.56 -3.90 23.01
C GLY A 4 7.10 -4.96 23.99
N HIS A 5 6.32 -5.36 25.00
CA HIS A 5 6.72 -6.42 25.93
C HIS A 5 6.38 -7.83 25.44
N LEU A 6 5.39 -7.99 24.55
CA LEU A 6 5.01 -9.27 23.95
C LEU A 6 5.91 -9.65 22.77
N ALA A 7 6.45 -8.65 22.06
CA ALA A 7 7.39 -8.83 20.94
C ALA A 7 8.71 -9.51 21.33
N LYS A 8 9.01 -9.63 22.63
CA LYS A 8 10.27 -10.22 23.14
C LYS A 8 10.15 -11.68 23.59
N ASP A 9 8.96 -12.28 23.62
CA ASP A 9 8.86 -13.72 23.90
C ASP A 9 9.19 -14.49 22.61
N HIS A 10 10.42 -15.00 22.57
CA HIS A 10 11.01 -15.72 21.45
C HIS A 10 10.10 -16.85 20.90
N ARG A 11 9.22 -17.42 21.75
CA ARG A 11 8.27 -18.46 21.36
C ARG A 11 7.14 -17.93 20.48
N PHE A 12 6.60 -16.74 20.75
CA PHE A 12 5.58 -16.13 19.89
C PHE A 12 6.15 -15.76 18.53
N TYR A 13 7.39 -15.28 18.50
CA TYR A 13 8.10 -15.00 17.25
C TYR A 13 8.30 -16.27 16.40
N GLN A 14 8.80 -17.35 17.01
CA GLN A 14 8.98 -18.63 16.31
C GLN A 14 7.65 -19.18 15.77
N GLN A 15 6.57 -19.07 16.55
CA GLN A 15 5.25 -19.52 16.14
C GLN A 15 4.69 -18.68 14.98
N ALA A 16 4.81 -17.35 15.04
CA ALA A 16 4.41 -16.45 13.97
C ALA A 16 5.20 -16.72 12.67
N SER A 17 6.51 -16.95 12.79
CA SER A 17 7.38 -17.27 11.64
C SER A 17 7.03 -18.62 11.00
N ALA A 18 6.70 -19.63 11.81
CA ALA A 18 6.21 -20.92 11.34
C ALA A 18 4.87 -20.77 10.59
N GLN A 19 3.91 -20.03 11.16
CA GLN A 19 2.62 -19.77 10.53
C GLN A 19 2.76 -19.00 9.22
N TYR A 20 3.62 -17.98 9.18
CA TYR A 20 3.94 -17.25 7.95
C TYR A 20 4.45 -18.20 6.85
N SER A 21 5.40 -19.07 7.19
CA SER A 21 5.98 -20.02 6.25
C SER A 21 4.95 -21.05 5.76
N CYS A 22 4.09 -21.53 6.66
CA CYS A 22 2.98 -22.41 6.31
C CYS A 22 1.97 -21.74 5.37
N ALA A 23 1.64 -20.46 5.57
CA ALA A 23 0.70 -19.72 4.73
C ALA A 23 1.29 -19.32 3.36
N LEU A 24 2.62 -19.14 3.27
CA LEU A 24 3.29 -18.76 2.03
C LEU A 24 3.20 -19.82 0.93
N ASN A 25 3.27 -21.10 1.29
CA ASN A 25 3.27 -22.21 0.32
C ASN A 25 1.94 -22.38 -0.43
N PRO A 26 0.77 -22.43 0.26
CA PRO A 26 -0.52 -22.39 -0.40
C PRO A 26 -0.68 -21.15 -1.26
N LEU A 27 -0.35 -19.96 -0.74
CA LEU A 27 -0.52 -18.71 -1.47
C LEU A 27 0.31 -18.66 -2.75
N ARG A 28 1.52 -19.22 -2.75
CA ARG A 28 2.34 -19.38 -3.97
C ARG A 28 1.66 -20.26 -5.03
N LYS A 29 0.92 -21.30 -4.62
CA LYS A 29 0.15 -22.15 -5.55
C LYS A 29 -1.04 -21.38 -6.12
N GLU A 30 -1.76 -20.65 -5.28
CA GLU A 30 -2.91 -19.82 -5.68
C GLU A 30 -2.50 -18.74 -6.68
N ILE A 31 -1.36 -18.06 -6.45
CA ILE A 31 -0.85 -17.01 -7.36
C ILE A 31 -0.43 -17.58 -8.73
N ARG A 32 -0.06 -18.86 -8.80
CA ARG A 32 0.31 -19.50 -10.08
C ARG A 32 -0.91 -19.93 -10.90
N ASN A 33 -2.09 -20.02 -10.28
CA ASN A 33 -3.32 -20.37 -10.96
C ASN A 33 -4.09 -19.09 -11.33
N PRO A 34 -4.29 -18.78 -12.62
CA PRO A 34 -4.95 -17.54 -13.04
C PRO A 34 -6.39 -17.39 -12.53
N VAL A 35 -7.09 -18.51 -12.28
CA VAL A 35 -8.45 -18.50 -11.72
C VAL A 35 -8.44 -18.09 -10.25
N HIS A 36 -7.45 -18.57 -9.51
CA HIS A 36 -7.33 -18.34 -8.07
C HIS A 36 -6.68 -16.99 -7.76
N LEU A 37 -5.81 -16.52 -8.65
CA LEU A 37 -5.11 -15.25 -8.58
C LEU A 37 -6.06 -14.05 -8.41
N THR A 38 -7.25 -14.11 -9.00
CA THR A 38 -8.25 -13.03 -9.00
C THR A 38 -9.28 -13.15 -7.88
N GLN A 39 -9.31 -14.26 -7.15
CA GLN A 39 -10.24 -14.49 -6.05
C GLN A 39 -9.93 -13.58 -4.86
N ASP A 40 -10.96 -13.23 -4.09
CA ASP A 40 -10.87 -12.31 -2.95
C ASP A 40 -9.86 -12.74 -1.88
N TYR A 41 -9.74 -14.04 -1.64
CA TYR A 41 -8.84 -14.56 -0.60
C TYR A 41 -7.36 -14.37 -0.94
N THR A 42 -6.99 -14.31 -2.22
CA THR A 42 -5.58 -14.17 -2.65
C THR A 42 -4.97 -12.82 -2.25
N PRO A 43 -5.53 -11.65 -2.63
CA PRO A 43 -4.99 -10.37 -2.23
C PRO A 43 -5.14 -10.13 -0.71
N VAL A 44 -6.18 -10.65 -0.06
CA VAL A 44 -6.31 -10.61 1.40
C VAL A 44 -5.19 -11.42 2.07
N GLY A 45 -4.88 -12.62 1.56
CA GLY A 45 -3.80 -13.46 2.07
C GLY A 45 -2.42 -12.80 1.94
N ILE A 46 -2.13 -12.15 0.80
CA ILE A 46 -0.87 -11.38 0.64
C ILE A 46 -0.82 -10.21 1.62
N TRP A 47 -1.93 -9.48 1.79
CA TRP A 47 -2.00 -8.35 2.72
C TRP A 47 -1.76 -8.78 4.17
N LEU A 48 -2.36 -9.89 4.60
CA LEU A 48 -2.15 -10.47 5.94
C LEU A 48 -0.69 -10.94 6.14
N LEU A 49 -0.08 -11.56 5.14
CA LEU A 49 1.32 -11.96 5.21
C LEU A 49 2.23 -10.74 5.39
N GLY A 50 2.04 -9.69 4.61
CA GLY A 50 2.83 -8.48 4.77
C GLY A 50 2.63 -7.83 6.14
N LEU A 51 1.39 -7.81 6.66
CA LEU A 51 1.08 -7.29 7.99
C LEU A 51 1.79 -8.07 9.09
N SER A 52 1.79 -9.40 8.99
CA SER A 52 2.53 -10.23 9.96
C SER A 52 4.03 -9.95 9.92
N GLY A 53 4.60 -9.65 8.75
CA GLY A 53 5.99 -9.19 8.65
C GLY A 53 6.21 -7.85 9.35
N ALA A 54 5.30 -6.89 9.17
CA ALA A 54 5.40 -5.57 9.79
C ALA A 54 5.16 -5.59 11.32
N LEU A 55 4.37 -6.54 11.83
CA LEU A 55 4.00 -6.61 13.25
C LEU A 55 4.92 -7.52 14.07
N CYS A 56 5.50 -8.56 13.46
CA CYS A 56 6.21 -9.61 14.18
C CYS A 56 7.73 -9.57 14.02
N ASP A 57 8.27 -8.95 12.97
CA ASP A 57 9.72 -8.95 12.72
C ASP A 57 10.36 -7.59 13.02
N ASP A 58 11.24 -7.56 14.03
CA ASP A 58 12.26 -6.51 14.19
C ASP A 58 13.30 -6.57 13.05
N ASN A 59 13.40 -7.72 12.38
CA ASN A 59 14.23 -7.94 11.19
C ASN A 59 13.40 -7.82 9.92
N ASP A 60 13.10 -6.58 9.54
CA ASP A 60 13.26 -6.09 8.17
C ASP A 60 12.70 -6.96 7.02
N ARG A 61 11.65 -7.77 7.23
CA ARG A 61 10.98 -8.46 6.11
C ARG A 61 10.45 -7.38 5.20
N PRO A 62 10.99 -7.25 3.98
CA PRO A 62 10.66 -6.09 3.19
C PRO A 62 9.17 -6.18 2.84
N TRP A 63 8.42 -5.18 3.28
CA TRP A 63 7.03 -5.01 2.89
C TRP A 63 6.90 -4.72 1.38
N ALA A 64 7.96 -4.15 0.78
CA ALA A 64 7.99 -3.75 -0.63
C ALA A 64 7.56 -4.86 -1.62
N PRO A 65 8.07 -6.11 -1.55
CA PRO A 65 7.55 -7.23 -2.34
C PRO A 65 6.05 -7.48 -2.21
N HIS A 66 5.48 -7.42 -1.00
CA HIS A 66 4.05 -7.60 -0.76
C HIS A 66 3.25 -6.43 -1.36
N ALA A 67 3.71 -5.20 -1.18
CA ALA A 67 3.12 -4.01 -1.78
C ALA A 67 3.08 -4.08 -3.32
N GLN A 68 4.18 -4.51 -3.94
CA GLN A 68 4.26 -4.70 -5.39
C GLN A 68 3.31 -5.80 -5.87
N ALA A 69 3.24 -6.92 -5.16
CA ALA A 69 2.33 -8.02 -5.49
C ALA A 69 0.87 -7.57 -5.40
N LEU A 70 0.50 -6.86 -4.33
CA LEU A 70 -0.85 -6.31 -4.13
C LEU A 70 -1.22 -5.31 -5.22
N ALA A 71 -0.34 -4.36 -5.55
CA ALA A 71 -0.59 -3.40 -6.62
C ALA A 71 -0.81 -4.08 -7.98
N ARG A 72 -0.03 -5.14 -8.28
CA ARG A 72 -0.22 -5.96 -9.49
C ARG A 72 -1.55 -6.71 -9.46
N LEU A 73 -1.92 -7.30 -8.32
CA LEU A 73 -3.20 -8.00 -8.17
C LEU A 73 -4.39 -7.07 -8.37
N LEU A 74 -4.37 -5.87 -7.79
CA LEU A 74 -5.44 -4.89 -8.01
C LEU A 74 -5.58 -4.58 -9.51
N LYS A 75 -4.47 -4.44 -10.24
CA LYS A 75 -4.48 -4.22 -11.70
C LYS A 75 -5.06 -5.41 -12.46
N ILE A 76 -4.66 -6.64 -12.11
CA ILE A 76 -5.13 -7.86 -12.76
C ILE A 76 -6.64 -8.08 -12.51
N ARG A 77 -7.10 -7.84 -11.27
CA ARG A 77 -8.53 -7.90 -10.93
C ARG A 77 -9.36 -6.85 -11.65
N GLY A 78 -8.73 -5.74 -12.03
CA GLY A 78 -9.33 -4.68 -12.83
C GLY A 78 -10.54 -4.02 -12.17
N ARG A 79 -11.30 -3.25 -12.95
CA ARG A 79 -12.46 -2.49 -12.46
C ARG A 79 -13.63 -3.37 -12.03
N GLN A 80 -13.70 -4.60 -12.52
CA GLN A 80 -14.79 -5.53 -12.21
C GLN A 80 -14.87 -5.85 -10.72
N GLN A 81 -13.75 -5.79 -9.98
CA GLN A 81 -13.74 -5.96 -8.53
C GLN A 81 -14.58 -4.90 -7.79
N LEU A 82 -14.82 -3.72 -8.39
CA LEU A 82 -15.59 -2.65 -7.76
C LEU A 82 -17.11 -2.85 -7.85
N THR A 83 -17.57 -3.82 -8.65
CA THR A 83 -19.00 -4.11 -8.84
C THR A 83 -19.62 -4.76 -7.60
N THR A 84 -18.84 -5.50 -6.81
CA THR A 84 -19.31 -6.17 -5.60
C THR A 84 -18.92 -5.39 -4.34
N MET A 85 -19.73 -5.50 -3.29
CA MET A 85 -19.42 -4.86 -2.00
C MET A 85 -18.10 -5.37 -1.41
N GLN A 86 -17.86 -6.68 -1.51
CA GLN A 86 -16.65 -7.34 -1.02
C GLN A 86 -15.42 -6.83 -1.78
N GLY A 87 -15.47 -6.78 -3.11
CA GLY A 87 -14.35 -6.34 -3.92
C GLY A 87 -14.03 -4.85 -3.71
N ARG A 88 -15.04 -3.98 -3.51
CA ARG A 88 -14.81 -2.58 -3.08
C ARG A 88 -14.11 -2.49 -1.72
N ALA A 89 -14.52 -3.29 -0.75
CA ALA A 89 -13.91 -3.29 0.58
C ALA A 89 -12.45 -3.75 0.52
N ILE A 90 -12.17 -4.83 -0.21
CA ILE A 90 -10.80 -5.35 -0.41
C ILE A 90 -9.94 -4.32 -1.13
N PHE A 91 -10.48 -3.70 -2.18
CA PHE A 91 -9.80 -2.63 -2.90
C PHE A 91 -9.40 -1.49 -1.96
N ARG A 92 -10.36 -0.92 -1.20
CA ARG A 92 -10.09 0.20 -0.26
C ARG A 92 -9.07 -0.17 0.79
N MET A 93 -9.16 -1.38 1.36
CA MET A 93 -8.23 -1.87 2.38
C MET A 93 -6.80 -1.91 1.84
N ILE A 94 -6.60 -2.50 0.66
CA ILE A 94 -5.27 -2.63 0.06
C ILE A 94 -4.78 -1.27 -0.42
N PHE A 95 -5.63 -0.51 -1.10
CA PHE A 95 -5.28 0.80 -1.62
C PHE A 95 -4.88 1.77 -0.49
N GLY A 96 -5.69 1.86 0.57
CA GLY A 96 -5.36 2.68 1.73
C GLY A 96 -4.05 2.28 2.39
N HIS A 97 -3.76 0.97 2.48
CA HIS A 97 -2.47 0.50 3.00
C HIS A 97 -1.30 0.90 2.07
N LEU A 98 -1.43 0.74 0.75
CA LEU A 98 -0.40 1.18 -0.20
C LEU A 98 -0.12 2.68 -0.10
N VAL A 99 -1.17 3.51 0.06
CA VAL A 99 -1.05 4.95 0.23
C VAL A 99 -0.33 5.31 1.53
N LEU A 100 -0.71 4.69 2.65
CA LEU A 100 -0.04 4.89 3.94
C LEU A 100 1.45 4.55 3.87
N MET A 101 1.79 3.49 3.13
CA MET A 101 3.18 3.05 2.97
C MET A 101 4.00 4.04 2.14
N ASN A 102 3.45 4.56 1.05
CA ASN A 102 4.11 5.62 0.26
C ASN A 102 4.36 6.87 1.09
N LEU A 103 3.43 7.22 1.99
CA LEU A 103 3.63 8.34 2.91
C LEU A 103 4.78 8.06 3.88
N ASN A 104 4.84 6.86 4.46
CA ASN A 104 5.86 6.48 5.44
C ASN A 104 7.27 6.37 4.83
N SER A 105 7.40 5.79 3.64
CA SER A 105 8.68 5.67 2.92
C SER A 105 9.05 6.92 2.14
N GLY A 106 8.10 7.85 1.98
CA GLY A 106 8.19 8.95 1.03
C GLY A 106 8.33 8.49 -0.42
N THR A 107 8.00 7.26 -0.79
CA THR A 107 8.18 6.83 -2.19
C THR A 107 7.02 7.28 -3.08
N ARG A 108 7.28 7.36 -4.39
CA ARG A 108 6.21 7.57 -5.37
C ARG A 108 5.18 6.43 -5.28
N PRO A 109 3.88 6.71 -5.51
CA PRO A 109 2.88 5.65 -5.56
C PRO A 109 3.19 4.56 -6.60
N ILE A 110 3.12 3.30 -6.19
CA ILE A 110 3.37 2.12 -7.06
C ILE A 110 2.32 2.02 -8.19
N MET A 111 1.16 2.65 -8.00
CA MET A 111 0.08 2.70 -8.97
C MET A 111 -0.66 4.02 -8.88
N ASP A 112 -1.16 4.49 -10.01
CA ASP A 112 -2.11 5.59 -10.10
C ASP A 112 -3.54 5.05 -9.92
N PRO A 113 -4.23 5.39 -8.82
CA PRO A 113 -5.56 4.91 -8.51
C PRO A 113 -6.66 5.85 -9.01
N THR A 114 -6.33 6.99 -9.63
CA THR A 114 -7.26 8.12 -9.83
C THR A 114 -8.57 7.69 -10.48
N GLN A 115 -8.49 6.85 -11.51
CA GLN A 115 -9.67 6.33 -12.20
C GLN A 115 -10.52 5.40 -11.33
N TRP A 116 -9.90 4.59 -10.46
CA TRP A 116 -10.62 3.69 -9.56
C TRP A 116 -11.23 4.41 -8.37
N ILE A 117 -10.61 5.51 -7.90
CA ILE A 117 -11.19 6.37 -6.86
C ILE A 117 -12.46 7.04 -7.40
N SER A 118 -12.41 7.61 -8.61
CA SER A 118 -13.60 8.19 -9.25
C SER A 118 -14.74 7.19 -9.37
N GLU A 119 -14.46 5.94 -9.77
CA GLU A 119 -15.49 4.89 -9.86
C GLU A 119 -16.03 4.47 -8.49
N LEU A 120 -15.20 4.47 -7.45
CA LEU A 120 -15.67 4.19 -6.08
C LEU A 120 -16.66 5.25 -5.59
N GLU A 121 -16.45 6.52 -5.96
CA GLU A 121 -17.35 7.62 -5.61
C GLU A 121 -18.74 7.44 -6.24
N ASP A 122 -18.83 6.86 -7.43
CA ASP A 122 -20.12 6.56 -8.08
C ASP A 122 -20.94 5.54 -7.27
N PHE A 123 -20.29 4.55 -6.65
CA PHE A 123 -20.97 3.53 -5.84
C PHE A 123 -21.28 4.00 -4.42
N LEU A 124 -20.37 4.77 -3.83
CA LEU A 124 -20.45 5.22 -2.45
C LEU A 124 -19.89 6.65 -2.38
N PRO A 125 -20.73 7.67 -2.59
CA PRO A 125 -20.26 9.04 -2.61
C PRO A 125 -19.79 9.48 -1.22
N ASN A 126 -18.84 10.41 -1.19
CA ASN A 126 -18.40 11.13 0.01
C ASN A 126 -17.81 10.24 1.13
N GLN A 127 -17.15 9.13 0.78
CA GLN A 127 -16.47 8.31 1.78
C GLN A 127 -15.22 9.05 2.31
N PRO A 128 -15.13 9.32 3.63
CA PRO A 128 -13.98 10.04 4.20
C PRO A 128 -12.64 9.34 3.95
N LEU A 129 -12.64 8.00 3.92
CA LEU A 129 -11.45 7.20 3.65
C LEU A 129 -10.92 7.44 2.23
N ASP A 130 -11.81 7.53 1.23
CA ASP A 130 -11.42 7.69 -0.17
C ASP A 130 -10.79 9.07 -0.39
N ARG A 131 -11.41 10.13 0.15
CA ARG A 131 -10.86 11.49 0.15
C ARG A 131 -9.53 11.59 0.90
N GLY A 132 -9.42 10.92 2.04
CA GLY A 132 -8.18 10.85 2.80
C GLY A 132 -7.06 10.18 2.00
N CYS A 133 -7.35 9.05 1.35
CA CYS A 133 -6.39 8.36 0.51
C CYS A 133 -5.97 9.20 -0.70
N GLU A 134 -6.90 9.92 -1.33
CA GLU A 134 -6.58 10.84 -2.43
C GLU A 134 -5.66 11.98 -1.97
N ALA A 135 -5.98 12.62 -0.85
CA ALA A 135 -5.16 13.69 -0.30
C ALA A 135 -3.74 13.21 0.01
N VAL A 136 -3.61 12.04 0.66
CA VAL A 136 -2.29 11.45 0.96
C VAL A 136 -1.54 11.09 -0.33
N LEU A 137 -2.22 10.56 -1.35
CA LEU A 137 -1.59 10.26 -2.64
C LEU A 137 -1.00 11.52 -3.28
N ARG A 138 -1.77 12.62 -3.31
CA ARG A 138 -1.32 13.92 -3.83
C ARG A 138 -0.12 14.45 -3.04
N ILE A 139 -0.17 14.37 -1.71
CA ILE A 139 0.97 14.75 -0.84
C ILE A 139 2.20 13.90 -1.15
N SER A 140 2.07 12.57 -1.25
CA SER A 140 3.18 11.68 -1.60
C SER A 140 3.78 12.00 -2.96
N GLN A 141 2.94 12.29 -3.96
CA GLN A 141 3.39 12.72 -5.29
C GLN A 141 4.15 14.05 -5.23
N PHE A 142 3.63 15.03 -4.50
CA PHE A 142 4.28 16.32 -4.29
C PHE A 142 5.64 16.18 -3.60
N CYS A 143 5.71 15.44 -2.49
CA CYS A 143 6.95 15.17 -1.76
C CYS A 143 7.99 14.42 -2.60
N ALA A 144 7.55 13.58 -3.54
CA ALA A 144 8.44 12.93 -4.49
C ALA A 144 8.93 13.89 -5.57
N SER A 145 8.06 14.75 -6.09
CA SER A 145 8.43 15.78 -7.08
C SER A 145 9.45 16.76 -6.53
N ILE A 146 9.35 17.16 -5.25
CA ILE A 146 10.37 18.01 -4.60
C ILE A 146 11.74 17.32 -4.57
N ARG A 147 11.77 16.01 -4.31
CA ARG A 147 13.03 15.24 -4.24
C ARG A 147 13.74 15.12 -5.58
N ASP A 148 12.99 15.15 -6.67
CA ASP A 148 13.54 15.05 -8.02
C ASP A 148 14.03 16.41 -8.55
N ILE A 149 13.86 17.49 -7.79
CA ILE A 149 14.46 18.79 -8.10
C ILE A 149 15.97 18.69 -7.84
N PRO A 150 16.82 18.92 -8.87
CA PRO A 150 18.26 18.95 -8.67
C PRO A 150 18.62 20.12 -7.74
N LEU A 151 19.30 19.81 -6.64
CA LEU A 151 19.85 20.84 -5.76
C LEU A 151 20.93 21.61 -6.53
N VAL A 152 20.62 22.84 -6.94
CA VAL A 152 21.62 23.77 -7.48
C VAL A 152 22.41 24.31 -6.29
N PRO A 153 23.75 24.13 -6.23
CA PRO A 153 24.54 24.70 -5.14
C PRO A 153 24.41 26.22 -5.16
N GLY A 154 23.78 26.80 -4.13
CA GLY A 154 23.65 28.25 -3.95
C GLY A 154 22.25 28.86 -4.12
N THR A 155 21.19 28.07 -4.36
CA THR A 155 19.81 28.59 -4.32
C THR A 155 19.44 29.04 -2.91
N GLN A 156 19.04 30.31 -2.77
CA GLN A 156 18.49 30.85 -1.52
C GLN A 156 17.07 30.30 -1.30
N ASP A 157 16.61 30.25 -0.05
CA ASP A 157 15.33 29.64 0.34
C ASP A 157 14.10 30.20 -0.43
N GLU A 158 14.17 31.44 -0.93
CA GLU A 158 13.11 32.03 -1.77
C GLU A 158 12.98 31.38 -3.16
N ASP A 159 14.08 30.91 -3.76
CA ASP A 159 14.06 30.22 -5.05
C ASP A 159 13.41 28.83 -4.93
N LEU A 160 13.65 28.14 -3.81
CA LEU A 160 13.00 26.87 -3.48
C LEU A 160 11.49 27.05 -3.27
N LEU A 161 11.07 28.10 -2.56
CA LEU A 161 9.65 28.45 -2.37
C LEU A 161 8.95 28.77 -3.70
N ASN A 162 9.59 29.55 -4.57
CA ASN A 162 9.05 29.87 -5.89
C ASN A 162 8.95 28.64 -6.80
N LEU A 163 9.91 27.72 -6.72
CA LEU A 163 9.87 26.46 -7.46
C LEU A 163 8.77 25.52 -6.95
N ILE A 164 8.57 25.46 -5.63
CA ILE A 164 7.47 24.72 -5.00
C ILE A 164 6.10 25.28 -5.45
N LEU A 165 5.97 26.60 -5.57
CA LEU A 165 4.73 27.27 -6.01
C LEU A 165 4.42 27.11 -7.51
N GLN A 166 5.41 26.75 -8.34
CA GLN A 166 5.22 26.50 -9.78
C GLN A 166 4.75 25.08 -10.12
N ILE A 167 4.79 24.14 -9.16
CA ILE A 167 4.27 22.79 -9.34
C ILE A 167 2.74 22.83 -9.29
N ARG A 168 2.08 22.70 -10.45
CA ARG A 168 0.62 22.67 -10.54
C ARG A 168 0.04 21.40 -9.88
N ILE A 169 -0.88 21.61 -8.94
CA ILE A 169 -1.73 20.60 -8.26
C ILE A 169 -2.94 20.26 -9.12
#